data_AF-A0A176U7A6-F1
#
_entry.id   AF-A0A176U7A6-F1
#
_cell.length_a   1.000
_cell.length_b   1.000
_cell.length_c   1.000
_cell.angle_alpha   90.00
_cell.angle_beta   90.00
_cell.angle_gamma   90.00
#
_symmetry.space_group_name_H-M   'P 1'
#
loop_
_entity.id
_entity.type
_entity.pdbx_description
1 polymer ?
#
loop_
_entity_poly.entity_id
_entity_poly.type
_entity_poly.pdbx_seq_one_letter_code
_entity_poly.pdbx_strand_id
1 'polypeptide(L)'
;ICPSNFYYQIKKFRNKACEIPESQSKTTLTAQKQEVVQVTFEQPAVSEHPQSCLPKDAKADAAILVQINGFQIGITNAASESAIFHTLSALHRLC
;
A
#
# COMPACT_ATOMS: atom_id res chain seq x y z
N ILE A 1 14.45 -38.30 20.76
CA ILE A 1 14.25 -36.91 20.28
C ILE A 1 12.75 -36.71 20.11
N CYS A 2 12.10 -35.95 20.98
CA CYS A 2 10.70 -35.57 20.78
C CYS A 2 10.65 -34.56 19.63
N PRO A 3 9.92 -34.82 18.53
CA PRO A 3 9.84 -33.86 17.44
C PRO A 3 9.21 -32.58 17.96
N SER A 4 9.92 -31.46 17.81
CA SER A 4 9.39 -30.13 18.17
C SER A 4 8.08 -29.89 17.42
N ASN A 5 7.04 -29.48 18.14
CA ASN A 5 5.75 -29.08 17.58
C ASN A 5 5.94 -28.10 16.41
N PHE A 6 6.93 -27.20 16.53
CA PHE A 6 7.30 -26.26 15.48
C PHE A 6 7.60 -26.92 14.13
N TYR A 7 8.41 -28.00 14.11
CA TYR A 7 8.78 -28.67 12.86
C TYR A 7 7.56 -29.29 12.17
N TYR A 8 6.65 -29.87 12.95
CA TYR A 8 5.41 -30.45 12.43
C TYR A 8 4.52 -29.38 11.79
N GLN A 9 4.38 -28.23 12.44
CA GLN A 9 3.56 -27.13 11.95
C GLN A 9 4.13 -26.53 10.65
N ILE A 10 5.44 -26.30 10.59
CA ILE A 10 6.10 -25.81 9.36
C ILE A 10 5.91 -26.80 8.21
N LYS A 11 6.11 -28.11 8.43
CA LYS A 11 5.92 -29.13 7.39
C LYS A 11 4.47 -29.18 6.90
N LYS A 12 3.50 -29.07 7.82
CA LYS A 12 2.06 -29.04 7.49
C LYS A 12 1.69 -27.84 6.62
N PHE A 13 2.23 -26.65 6.91
CA PHE A 13 1.95 -25.46 6.10
C PHE A 13 2.55 -25.57 4.70
N ARG A 14 3.79 -26.05 4.57
CA ARG A 14 4.45 -26.25 3.27
C ARG A 14 3.67 -27.19 2.35
N ASN A 15 3.11 -28.27 2.90
CA ASN A 15 2.30 -29.23 2.11
C ASN A 15 0.97 -28.64 1.62
N LYS A 16 0.49 -27.57 2.24
CA LYS A 16 -0.78 -26.89 1.88
C LYS A 16 -0.57 -25.65 1.01
N ALA A 17 0.67 -25.18 0.88
CA ALA A 17 0.97 -24.04 0.03
C ALA A 17 0.82 -24.46 -1.44
N CYS A 18 0.20 -23.59 -2.24
CA CYS A 18 0.28 -23.70 -3.69
C CYS A 18 1.67 -23.24 -4.17
N GLU A 19 2.09 -23.75 -5.33
CA GLU A 19 3.25 -23.21 -6.02
C GLU A 19 2.93 -21.77 -6.43
N ILE A 20 3.75 -20.82 -5.95
CA ILE A 20 3.70 -19.45 -6.43
C ILE A 20 4.38 -19.50 -7.80
N PRO A 21 3.68 -19.17 -8.90
CA PRO A 21 4.33 -19.09 -10.20
C PRO A 21 5.49 -18.11 -10.10
N GLU A 22 6.69 -18.53 -10.52
CA GLU A 22 7.80 -17.59 -10.63
C GLU A 22 7.32 -16.40 -11.47
N SER A 23 7.43 -15.20 -10.91
CA SER A 23 7.15 -13.98 -11.66
C SER A 23 8.04 -14.04 -12.89
N GLN A 24 7.45 -14.05 -14.09
CA GLN A 24 8.19 -14.03 -15.34
C GLN A 24 8.87 -12.66 -15.52
N SER A 25 9.85 -12.35 -14.66
CA SER A 25 10.76 -11.25 -14.82
C SER A 25 11.86 -11.66 -15.80
N LYS A 26 11.46 -11.95 -17.04
CA LYS A 26 12.35 -12.04 -18.20
C LYS A 26 11.57 -11.60 -19.44
N THR A 27 11.88 -10.38 -19.86
CA THR A 27 11.69 -9.81 -21.18
C THR A 27 11.50 -10.86 -22.28
N THR A 28 10.28 -11.08 -22.69
CA THR A 28 9.93 -11.45 -24.07
C THR A 28 8.54 -10.89 -24.31
N LEU A 29 8.52 -9.66 -24.83
CA LEU A 29 7.37 -9.09 -25.54
C LEU A 29 7.11 -9.96 -26.78
N THR A 30 6.53 -11.13 -26.62
CA THR A 30 5.60 -11.61 -27.64
C THR A 30 4.35 -10.80 -27.40
N ALA A 31 4.12 -9.82 -28.28
CA ALA A 31 2.86 -9.11 -28.37
C ALA A 31 1.77 -10.15 -28.67
N GLN A 32 1.25 -10.80 -27.62
CA GLN A 32 0.01 -11.53 -27.74
C GLN A 32 -1.02 -10.49 -28.11
N LYS A 33 -1.53 -10.60 -29.34
CA LYS A 33 -2.62 -9.78 -29.86
C LYS A 33 -3.80 -9.95 -28.91
N GLN A 34 -3.92 -9.08 -27.92
CA GLN A 34 -5.09 -9.00 -27.07
C GLN A 34 -6.19 -8.37 -27.93
N GLU A 35 -7.24 -9.12 -28.17
CA GLU A 35 -8.46 -8.57 -28.75
C GLU A 35 -9.09 -7.66 -27.70
N VAL A 36 -8.93 -6.35 -27.90
CA VAL A 36 -9.51 -5.32 -27.05
C VAL A 36 -10.81 -4.84 -27.69
N VAL A 37 -11.93 -5.16 -27.06
CA VAL A 37 -13.25 -4.62 -27.41
C VAL A 37 -13.37 -3.24 -26.77
N GLN A 38 -13.56 -2.19 -27.58
CA GLN A 38 -13.81 -0.86 -27.05
C GLN A 38 -15.21 -0.82 -26.42
N VAL A 39 -15.25 -0.66 -25.10
CA VAL A 39 -16.50 -0.39 -24.38
C VAL A 39 -16.74 1.11 -24.42
N THR A 40 -17.72 1.54 -25.21
CA THR A 40 -18.18 2.93 -25.19
C THR A 40 -19.15 3.05 -24.02
N PHE A 41 -18.74 3.80 -22.98
CA PHE A 41 -19.66 4.16 -21.92
C PHE A 41 -20.45 5.37 -22.40
N GLU A 42 -21.68 5.15 -22.87
CA GLU A 42 -22.68 6.19 -23.01
C GLU A 42 -22.84 6.83 -21.63
N GLN A 43 -22.34 8.05 -21.48
CA GLN A 43 -22.32 8.75 -20.21
C GLN A 43 -23.75 9.13 -19.82
N PRO A 44 -24.34 8.56 -18.76
CA PRO A 44 -25.55 9.11 -18.20
C PRO A 44 -25.14 10.40 -17.50
N ALA A 45 -25.63 11.52 -18.01
CA ALA A 45 -25.63 12.76 -17.26
C ALA A 45 -26.42 12.50 -15.96
N VAL A 46 -25.69 12.40 -14.84
CA VAL A 46 -25.94 13.07 -13.56
C VAL A 46 -24.94 12.53 -12.54
N SER A 47 -24.33 13.49 -11.87
CA SER A 47 -23.37 13.44 -10.78
C SER A 47 -23.71 12.49 -9.62
N GLU A 48 -22.65 12.15 -8.89
CA GLU A 48 -22.57 11.53 -7.55
C GLU A 48 -22.22 10.03 -7.52
N HIS A 49 -20.92 9.73 -7.66
CA HIS A 49 -20.32 8.55 -7.05
C HIS A 49 -18.91 8.87 -6.54
N PRO A 50 -18.49 8.40 -5.35
CA PRO A 50 -17.27 8.83 -4.70
C PRO A 50 -16.10 8.45 -5.57
N GLN A 51 -15.33 9.44 -6.00
CA GLN A 51 -14.04 9.19 -6.60
C GLN A 51 -13.23 8.39 -5.58
N SER A 52 -12.98 7.13 -5.91
CA SER A 52 -11.82 6.39 -5.44
C SER A 52 -10.62 7.30 -5.66
N CYS A 53 -10.26 8.01 -4.59
CA CYS A 53 -9.14 8.91 -4.60
C CYS A 53 -7.91 8.00 -4.69
N LEU A 54 -7.31 7.96 -5.88
CA LEU A 54 -5.85 7.87 -5.97
C LEU A 54 -5.29 8.75 -4.84
N PRO A 55 -4.34 8.28 -4.03
CA PRO A 55 -3.69 9.16 -3.08
C PRO A 55 -2.95 10.21 -3.92
N LYS A 56 -3.61 11.35 -4.17
CA LYS A 56 -2.94 12.62 -4.45
C LYS A 56 -1.84 12.70 -3.42
N ASP A 57 -0.62 12.88 -3.89
CA ASP A 57 0.60 12.97 -3.08
C ASP A 57 0.26 13.39 -1.65
N ALA A 58 0.36 12.47 -0.68
CA ALA A 58 0.00 12.75 0.71
C ALA A 58 0.75 13.97 1.27
N LYS A 59 1.82 14.38 0.57
CA LYS A 59 2.59 15.60 0.78
C LYS A 59 1.82 16.90 0.50
N ALA A 60 0.86 16.91 -0.42
CA ALA A 60 0.09 18.08 -0.80
C ALA A 60 -0.99 18.48 0.23
N ASP A 61 -1.34 17.57 1.15
CA ASP A 61 -2.36 17.78 2.19
C ASP A 61 -1.77 18.01 3.60
N ALA A 62 -0.44 18.01 3.72
CA ALA A 62 0.21 18.29 5.00
C ALA A 62 0.17 19.80 5.30
N ALA A 63 -0.44 20.18 6.42
CA ALA A 63 -0.43 21.53 6.95
C ALA A 63 0.94 21.89 7.56
N ILE A 64 1.62 20.89 8.14
CA ILE A 64 2.96 21.02 8.71
C ILE A 64 3.83 19.89 8.16
N LEU A 65 5.02 20.24 7.69
CA LEU A 65 6.05 19.28 7.28
C LEU A 65 7.28 19.43 8.15
N VAL A 66 7.67 18.35 8.82
CA VAL A 66 8.87 18.27 9.66
C VAL A 66 9.90 17.38 8.98
N GLN A 67 11.14 17.84 8.88
CA GLN A 67 12.23 17.12 8.21
C GLN A 67 13.35 16.84 9.21
N ILE A 68 13.65 15.56 9.46
CA ILE A 68 14.65 15.12 10.46
C ILE A 68 15.47 13.98 9.86
N ASN A 69 16.80 14.10 9.84
CA ASN A 69 17.73 13.06 9.40
C ASN A 69 17.38 12.42 8.04
N GLY A 70 16.89 13.23 7.09
CA GLY A 70 16.49 12.75 5.76
C GLY A 70 15.08 12.15 5.67
N PHE A 71 14.36 12.03 6.79
CA PHE A 71 12.95 11.64 6.82
C PHE A 71 12.04 12.87 6.79
N GLN A 72 10.82 12.70 6.27
CA GLN A 72 9.78 13.72 6.24
C GLN A 72 8.53 13.22 6.95
N ILE A 73 8.00 14.03 7.85
CA ILE A 73 6.79 13.75 8.63
C ILE A 73 5.79 14.85 8.29
N GLY A 74 4.61 14.47 7.81
CA GLY A 74 3.51 15.38 7.51
C GLY A 74 2.41 15.31 8.55
N ILE A 75 1.94 16.47 9.02
CA ILE A 75 0.75 16.61 9.85
C ILE A 75 -0.30 17.33 9.00
N THR A 76 -1.41 16.67 8.70
CA THR A 76 -2.51 17.24 7.92
C THR A 76 -3.46 18.05 8.81
N ASN A 77 -4.30 18.90 8.22
CA ASN A 77 -5.32 19.64 8.96
C ASN A 77 -6.39 18.73 9.60
N ALA A 78 -6.50 17.48 9.15
CA ALA A 78 -7.43 16.49 9.69
C ALA A 78 -6.86 15.70 10.88
N ALA A 79 -5.60 15.94 11.27
CA ALA A 79 -4.98 15.24 12.40
C ALA A 79 -5.66 15.60 13.72
N SER A 80 -5.94 14.59 14.55
CA SER A 80 -6.47 14.81 15.90
C SER A 80 -5.43 15.45 16.81
N GLU A 81 -5.89 16.19 17.83
CA GLU A 81 -5.03 16.75 18.86
C GLU A 81 -4.10 15.70 19.48
N SER A 82 -4.61 14.51 19.77
CA SER A 82 -3.83 13.39 20.29
C SER A 82 -2.73 12.93 19.33
N ALA A 83 -3.03 12.82 18.04
CA ALA A 83 -2.06 12.43 17.02
C ALA A 83 -0.94 13.47 16.91
N ILE A 84 -1.29 14.77 16.94
CA ILE A 84 -0.33 15.87 16.93
C ILE A 84 0.56 15.80 18.18
N PHE A 85 -0.04 15.74 19.37
CA PHE A 85 0.69 15.72 20.64
C PHE A 85 1.65 14.53 20.74
N HIS A 86 1.19 13.32 20.41
CA HIS A 86 2.03 12.13 20.47
C HIS A 86 3.15 12.16 19.43
N THR A 87 2.87 12.67 18.23
CA THR A 87 3.89 12.84 17.19
C THR A 87 4.99 13.77 17.68
N LEU A 88 4.65 15.00 18.12
CA LEU A 88 5.63 15.96 18.62
C LEU A 88 6.40 15.44 19.84
N SER A 89 5.71 14.78 20.77
CA SER A 89 6.33 14.16 21.95
C SER A 89 7.33 13.07 21.57
N ALA A 90 7.04 12.27 20.55
CA ALA A 90 7.96 11.25 20.05
C ALA A 90 9.20 11.90 19.40
N LEU A 91 9.01 12.95 18.60
CA LEU A 91 10.13 13.66 17.96
C LEU A 91 11.05 14.34 18.98
N HIS A 92 10.48 14.94 20.03
CA HIS A 92 11.25 15.51 21.13
C HIS A 92 12.10 14.47 21.87
N ARG A 93 11.70 13.20 21.90
CA ARG A 93 12.47 12.13 22.57
C ARG A 93 13.59 11.57 21.70
N LEU A 94 13.55 11.81 20.39
CA LEU A 94 14.55 11.34 19.44
C LEU A 94 15.73 12.33 19.28
N CYS A 95 15.56 13.57 19.74
CA CYS A 95 16.58 14.62 19.80
C CYS A 95 17.03 14.84 21.25
#